data_AF-A0A7V9L1U8-F1
#
_entry.id   AF-A0A7V9L1U8-F1
#
_cell.length_a   1.000
_cell.length_b   1.000
_cell.length_c   1.000
_cell.angle_alpha   90.00
_cell.angle_beta   90.00
_cell.angle_gamma   90.00
#
_symmetry.space_group_name_H-M   'P 1'
#
loop_
_entity.id
_entity.type
_entity.pdbx_description
1 polymer ?
#
loop_
_entity_poly.entity_id
_entity_poly.type
_entity_poly.pdbx_seq_one_letter_code
_entity_poly.pdbx_strand_id
1 'polypeptide(L)'
;MRRVAILVLLSCGSPPAPLQPLSPEPTIALTDSSLGSLTATTKASLVALRAVLVGYSVIPVNVGHDSEFPVLEYQVFDNDTQMFVVVPDDEGKILNVHVLTPKVTMTGRPWRVGTPFVGSVTDCDCWGGKSVCFKKGEHVAVTFERTCRSAVDARGRRSLEGQTIKRLVWSPKAFGGDDYGGAEDGDVDDQLGP
;
A
#
# COMPACT_ATOMS: atom_id res chain seq x y z
N MET A 1 -41.29 28.61 63.01
CA MET A 1 -40.05 28.54 62.19
C MET A 1 -40.26 27.47 61.09
N ARG A 2 -40.54 27.86 59.84
CA ARG A 2 -40.75 26.94 58.71
C ARG A 2 -39.41 26.70 58.01
N ARG A 3 -38.95 25.45 57.96
CA ARG A 3 -37.75 25.05 57.21
C ARG A 3 -38.18 24.65 55.80
N VAL A 4 -37.66 25.35 54.80
CA VAL A 4 -37.83 25.01 53.38
C VAL A 4 -36.68 24.10 52.99
N ALA A 5 -36.99 22.89 52.51
CA ALA A 5 -36.03 21.97 51.94
C ALA A 5 -35.95 22.22 50.43
N ILE A 6 -34.77 22.60 49.93
CA ILE A 6 -34.50 22.76 48.51
C ILE A 6 -34.00 21.42 47.97
N LEU A 7 -34.79 20.82 47.09
CA LEU A 7 -34.45 19.58 46.39
C LEU A 7 -33.66 19.94 45.12
N VAL A 8 -32.39 19.56 45.05
CA VAL A 8 -31.54 19.75 43.85
C VAL A 8 -31.59 18.47 43.02
N LEU A 9 -32.25 18.53 41.87
CA LEU A 9 -32.28 17.44 40.89
C LEU A 9 -31.04 17.56 39.99
N LEU A 10 -30.05 16.69 40.19
CA LEU A 10 -28.91 16.53 39.30
C LEU A 10 -29.36 15.69 38.09
N SER A 11 -29.47 16.30 36.91
CA SER A 11 -29.67 15.56 35.67
C SER A 11 -28.33 14.96 35.22
N CYS A 12 -28.24 13.64 35.19
CA CYS A 12 -27.16 12.93 34.51
C CYS A 12 -27.34 13.10 32.99
N GLY A 13 -26.68 14.09 32.40
CA GLY A 13 -26.49 14.16 30.96
C GLY A 13 -25.50 13.09 30.52
N SER A 14 -25.90 12.22 29.59
CA SER A 14 -25.00 11.25 28.97
C SER A 14 -23.78 11.96 28.37
N PRO A 15 -22.56 11.43 28.54
CA PRO A 15 -21.38 12.02 27.91
C PRO A 15 -21.57 12.04 26.38
N PRO A 16 -21.23 13.14 25.71
CA PRO A 16 -21.31 13.21 24.26
C PRO A 16 -20.47 12.07 23.66
N ALA A 17 -21.04 11.39 22.66
CA ALA A 17 -20.33 10.34 21.93
C ALA A 17 -18.96 10.88 21.49
N PRO A 18 -17.87 10.09 21.62
CA PRO A 18 -16.56 10.50 21.14
C PRO A 18 -16.69 10.94 19.68
N LEU A 19 -16.38 12.21 19.40
CA LEU A 19 -16.30 12.71 18.04
C LEU A 19 -15.29 11.83 17.32
N GLN A 20 -15.77 10.97 16.41
CA GLN A 20 -14.88 10.23 15.52
C GLN A 20 -14.05 11.28 14.76
N PRO A 21 -12.72 11.18 14.77
CA PRO A 21 -11.90 12.06 13.94
C PRO A 21 -12.41 11.97 12.51
N LEU A 22 -12.81 13.11 11.94
CA LEU A 22 -13.11 13.21 10.52
C LEU A 22 -11.89 12.65 9.79
N SER A 23 -12.06 11.49 9.13
CA SER A 23 -11.01 10.94 8.29
C SER A 23 -10.65 12.04 7.28
N PRO A 24 -9.38 12.45 7.17
CA PRO A 24 -8.99 13.45 6.19
C PRO A 24 -9.46 12.99 4.81
N GLU A 25 -10.05 13.90 4.04
CA GLU A 25 -10.47 13.59 2.68
C GLU A 25 -9.27 13.04 1.89
N PRO A 26 -9.48 11.97 1.10
CA PRO A 26 -8.39 11.35 0.37
C PRO A 26 -7.78 12.35 -0.60
N THR A 27 -6.47 12.58 -0.46
CA THR A 27 -5.73 13.54 -1.28
C THR A 27 -5.42 12.96 -2.67
N ILE A 28 -5.36 11.63 -2.78
CA ILE A 28 -5.04 10.91 -4.02
C ILE A 28 -5.92 9.67 -4.15
N ALA A 29 -6.51 9.49 -5.34
CA ALA A 29 -7.23 8.27 -5.70
C ALA A 29 -6.29 7.26 -6.36
N LEU A 30 -6.38 6.00 -5.93
CA LEU A 30 -5.77 4.86 -6.60
C LEU A 30 -6.85 4.14 -7.42
N THR A 31 -6.57 3.88 -8.70
CA THR A 31 -7.42 3.11 -9.59
C THR A 31 -6.61 1.96 -10.21
N ASP A 32 -7.25 1.12 -11.01
CA ASP A 32 -6.52 0.07 -11.73
C ASP A 32 -5.54 0.66 -12.77
N SER A 33 -5.79 1.86 -13.30
CA SER A 33 -4.97 2.45 -14.37
C SER A 33 -4.04 3.57 -13.91
N SER A 34 -4.18 4.05 -12.67
CA SER A 34 -3.41 5.20 -12.18
C SER A 34 -3.35 5.32 -10.67
N LEU A 35 -2.31 6.00 -10.18
CA LEU A 35 -2.24 6.59 -8.84
C LEU A 35 -2.21 8.12 -8.97
N GLY A 36 -3.35 8.78 -8.77
CA GLY A 36 -3.49 10.20 -9.05
C GLY A 36 -3.13 10.52 -10.50
N SER A 37 -2.10 11.36 -10.69
CA SER A 37 -1.58 11.74 -12.00
C SER A 37 -0.55 10.75 -12.58
N LEU A 38 -0.11 9.75 -11.81
CA LEU A 38 0.80 8.71 -12.30
C LEU A 38 0.01 7.66 -13.08
N THR A 39 0.44 7.41 -14.31
CA THR A 39 -0.16 6.43 -15.24
C THR A 39 0.92 5.51 -15.82
N ALA A 40 0.51 4.48 -16.55
CA ALA A 40 1.43 3.54 -17.21
C ALA A 40 2.42 4.21 -18.20
N THR A 41 2.13 5.41 -18.69
CA THR A 41 3.00 6.15 -19.62
C THR A 41 3.93 7.15 -18.92
N THR A 42 3.81 7.29 -17.60
CA THR A 42 4.65 8.21 -16.82
C THR A 42 6.07 7.67 -16.74
N LYS A 43 7.05 8.51 -17.12
CA LYS A 43 8.48 8.17 -16.93
C LYS A 43 8.85 8.24 -15.45
N ALA A 44 9.55 7.24 -14.95
CA ALA A 44 10.07 7.18 -13.58
C ALA A 44 11.44 7.88 -13.48
N SER A 45 11.46 9.18 -13.80
CA SER A 45 12.63 10.04 -13.61
C SER A 45 12.29 11.19 -12.68
N LEU A 46 13.28 11.71 -11.94
CA LEU A 46 13.05 12.82 -10.99
C LEU A 46 12.34 14.02 -11.64
N VAL A 47 12.76 14.40 -12.84
CA VAL A 47 12.20 15.54 -13.59
C VAL A 47 10.75 15.26 -13.99
N ALA A 48 10.47 14.08 -14.55
CA ALA A 48 9.12 13.73 -14.98
C ALA A 48 8.16 13.60 -13.80
N LEU A 49 8.60 12.96 -12.71
CA LEU A 49 7.80 12.80 -11.50
C LEU A 49 7.46 14.16 -10.84
N ARG A 50 8.42 15.08 -10.75
CA ARG A 50 8.16 16.44 -10.23
C ARG A 50 7.21 17.25 -11.12
N ALA A 51 7.25 17.02 -12.43
CA ALA A 51 6.35 17.70 -13.35
C ALA A 51 4.88 17.26 -13.18
N VAL A 52 4.63 15.99 -12.86
CA VAL A 52 3.26 15.44 -12.71
C VAL A 52 2.75 15.44 -11.27
N LEU A 53 3.64 15.43 -10.27
CA LEU A 53 3.31 15.45 -8.84
C LEU A 53 3.46 16.87 -8.25
N VAL A 54 2.77 17.83 -8.86
CA VAL A 54 2.79 19.23 -8.40
C VAL A 54 2.28 19.31 -6.96
N GLY A 55 3.03 19.98 -6.09
CA GLY A 55 2.70 20.14 -4.67
C GLY A 55 3.27 19.06 -3.75
N TYR A 56 3.92 18.03 -4.29
CA TYR A 56 4.59 16.99 -3.51
C TYR A 56 6.12 17.13 -3.57
N SER A 57 6.79 16.71 -2.50
CA SER A 57 8.24 16.57 -2.50
C SER A 57 8.63 15.20 -3.04
N VAL A 58 9.50 15.16 -4.06
CA VAL A 58 10.02 13.93 -4.65
C VAL A 58 11.52 13.83 -4.37
N ILE A 59 11.92 12.80 -3.64
CA ILE A 59 13.28 12.57 -3.16
C ILE A 59 13.79 11.24 -3.73
N PRO A 60 14.86 11.23 -4.55
CA PRO A 60 15.48 9.99 -4.98
C PRO A 60 16.29 9.39 -3.82
N VAL A 61 16.16 8.08 -3.61
CA VAL A 61 16.86 7.33 -2.57
C VAL A 61 17.38 6.04 -3.18
N ASN A 62 18.66 5.74 -2.96
CA ASN A 62 19.22 4.44 -3.29
C ASN A 62 18.98 3.51 -2.10
N VAL A 63 18.16 2.48 -2.28
CA VAL A 63 17.87 1.46 -1.27
C VAL A 63 18.63 0.18 -1.58
N GLY A 64 19.12 -0.48 -0.54
CA GLY A 64 20.03 -1.62 -0.66
C GLY A 64 21.02 -1.52 0.49
N HIS A 65 20.65 -2.06 1.64
CA HIS A 65 21.45 -1.84 2.85
C HIS A 65 22.71 -2.72 2.89
N ASP A 66 22.81 -3.75 2.05
CA ASP A 66 23.95 -4.68 1.97
C ASP A 66 24.12 -5.34 0.57
N SER A 67 23.38 -4.90 -0.45
CA SER A 67 23.45 -5.48 -1.80
C SER A 67 24.45 -4.72 -2.68
N GLU A 68 25.27 -5.46 -3.45
CA GLU A 68 26.20 -4.88 -4.45
C GLU A 68 25.50 -4.00 -5.50
N PHE A 69 24.17 -4.11 -5.61
CA PHE A 69 23.34 -3.35 -6.54
C PHE A 69 22.32 -2.53 -5.75
N PRO A 70 22.55 -1.22 -5.56
CA PRO A 70 21.54 -0.33 -5.01
C PRO A 70 20.40 -0.16 -6.01
N VAL A 71 19.16 -0.24 -5.52
CA VAL A 71 17.95 0.04 -6.31
C VAL A 71 17.56 1.49 -6.10
N LEU A 72 17.36 2.24 -7.18
CA LEU A 72 16.86 3.60 -7.11
C LEU A 72 15.36 3.58 -6.82
N GLU A 73 14.92 4.32 -5.81
CA GLU A 73 13.51 4.57 -5.51
C GLU A 73 13.25 6.08 -5.46
N TYR A 74 12.04 6.51 -5.80
CA TYR A 74 11.60 7.90 -5.60
C TYR A 74 10.55 7.95 -4.49
N GLN A 75 10.92 8.50 -3.35
CA GLN A 75 10.02 8.71 -2.22
C GLN A 75 9.23 10.00 -2.40
N VAL A 76 7.91 9.92 -2.27
CA VAL A 76 7.00 11.05 -2.47
C VAL A 76 6.33 11.43 -1.16
N PHE A 77 6.42 12.72 -0.82
CA PHE A 77 5.91 13.27 0.43
C PHE A 77 4.90 14.37 0.19
N ASP A 78 3.85 14.38 1.00
CA ASP A 78 2.96 15.51 1.22
C ASP A 78 3.35 16.13 2.56
N ASN A 79 4.00 17.29 2.51
CA ASN A 79 4.69 17.89 3.65
C ASN A 79 5.68 16.86 4.27
N ASP A 80 5.52 16.52 5.55
CA ASP A 80 6.39 15.56 6.25
C ASP A 80 5.87 14.12 6.24
N THR A 81 4.77 13.84 5.52
CA THR A 81 4.17 12.50 5.45
C THR A 81 4.61 11.81 4.17
N GLN A 82 5.31 10.68 4.29
CA GLN A 82 5.62 9.82 3.15
C GLN A 82 4.33 9.19 2.63
N MET A 83 3.96 9.52 1.40
CA MET A 83 2.71 9.08 0.78
C MET A 83 2.91 7.73 0.11
N PHE A 84 3.90 7.65 -0.77
CA PHE A 84 4.21 6.46 -1.55
C PHE A 84 5.65 6.49 -2.06
N VAL A 85 6.09 5.35 -2.60
CA VAL A 85 7.39 5.19 -3.25
C VAL A 85 7.18 4.71 -4.68
N VAL A 86 7.80 5.38 -5.65
CA VAL A 86 7.81 4.95 -7.05
C VAL A 86 9.09 4.16 -7.31
N VAL A 87 8.93 2.93 -7.80
CA VAL A 87 10.04 2.04 -8.18
C VAL A 87 10.15 2.06 -9.71
N PRO A 88 11.27 2.55 -10.28
CA PRO A 88 11.55 2.47 -11.70
C PRO A 88 11.96 1.05 -12.13
N ASP A 89 11.74 0.72 -13.40
CA ASP A 89 12.45 -0.37 -14.08
C ASP A 89 13.76 0.11 -14.73
N ASP A 90 14.50 -0.82 -15.33
CA ASP A 90 15.78 -0.53 -16.00
C ASP A 90 15.65 0.39 -17.23
N GLU A 91 14.43 0.53 -17.78
CA GLU A 91 14.13 1.43 -18.89
C GLU A 91 13.69 2.83 -18.42
N GLY A 92 13.62 3.06 -17.10
CA GLY A 92 13.16 4.30 -16.49
C GLY A 92 11.64 4.51 -16.61
N LYS A 93 10.86 3.44 -16.77
CA LYS A 93 9.39 3.44 -16.63
C LYS A 93 9.02 3.06 -15.20
N ILE A 94 7.77 3.29 -14.82
CA ILE A 94 7.27 2.84 -13.51
C ILE A 94 7.13 1.32 -13.55
N LEU A 95 7.88 0.62 -12.69
CA LEU A 95 7.67 -0.80 -12.43
C LEU A 95 6.47 -0.98 -11.50
N ASN A 96 6.50 -0.33 -10.34
CA ASN A 96 5.40 -0.32 -9.38
C ASN A 96 5.45 0.92 -8.46
N VAL A 97 4.35 1.15 -7.74
CA VAL A 97 4.23 2.22 -6.75
C VAL A 97 3.69 1.66 -5.44
N HIS A 98 4.45 1.87 -4.37
CA HIS A 98 4.16 1.41 -3.01
C HIS A 98 3.47 2.51 -2.20
N VAL A 99 2.17 2.39 -1.98
CA VAL A 99 1.37 3.31 -1.16
C VAL A 99 1.52 2.97 0.32
N LEU A 100 1.94 3.94 1.13
CA LEU A 100 2.31 3.76 2.54
C LEU A 100 1.38 4.48 3.53
N THR A 101 0.43 5.26 3.03
CA THR A 101 -0.41 6.15 3.85
C THR A 101 -1.91 5.86 3.68
N PRO A 102 -2.74 6.06 4.72
CA PRO A 102 -4.20 6.03 4.58
C PRO A 102 -4.76 7.21 3.78
N LYS A 103 -3.97 8.25 3.46
CA LYS A 103 -4.42 9.39 2.65
C LYS A 103 -4.68 9.05 1.18
N VAL A 104 -4.24 7.87 0.72
CA VAL A 104 -4.55 7.33 -0.61
C VAL A 104 -5.67 6.32 -0.46
N THR A 105 -6.73 6.47 -1.26
CA THR A 105 -7.88 5.57 -1.25
C THR A 105 -8.04 4.89 -2.59
N MET A 106 -8.28 3.58 -2.57
CA MET A 106 -8.63 2.85 -3.78
C MET A 106 -10.07 3.15 -4.21
N THR A 107 -10.26 3.49 -5.47
CA THR A 107 -11.57 3.65 -6.08
C THR A 107 -12.16 2.27 -6.37
N GLY A 108 -13.42 2.07 -6.00
CA GLY A 108 -14.15 0.83 -6.26
C GLY A 108 -13.93 -0.30 -5.25
N ARG A 109 -13.02 -0.13 -4.27
CA ARG A 109 -12.82 -1.08 -3.16
C ARG A 109 -12.59 -0.34 -1.85
N PRO A 110 -12.99 -0.91 -0.70
CA PRO A 110 -12.72 -0.30 0.61
C PRO A 110 -11.27 -0.51 1.07
N TRP A 111 -10.31 -0.63 0.15
CA TRP A 111 -8.92 -0.90 0.47
C TRP A 111 -8.17 0.41 0.74
N ARG A 112 -7.54 0.46 1.92
CA ARG A 112 -6.77 1.61 2.40
C ARG A 112 -5.69 1.11 3.35
N VAL A 113 -4.52 1.75 3.35
CA VAL A 113 -3.47 1.41 4.32
C VAL A 113 -3.99 1.64 5.74
N GLY A 114 -3.68 0.72 6.65
CA GLY A 114 -4.09 0.77 8.05
C GLY A 114 -5.52 0.28 8.32
N THR A 115 -6.31 -0.07 7.29
CA THR A 115 -7.65 -0.66 7.50
C THR A 115 -7.62 -2.18 7.40
N PRO A 116 -8.59 -2.88 8.00
CA PRO A 116 -8.81 -4.29 7.74
C PRO A 116 -9.05 -4.55 6.25
N PHE A 117 -8.45 -5.61 5.73
CA PHE A 117 -8.71 -6.10 4.38
C PHE A 117 -10.11 -6.72 4.32
N VAL A 118 -10.84 -6.33 3.28
CA VAL A 118 -12.17 -6.87 2.97
C VAL A 118 -12.17 -7.26 1.49
N GLY A 119 -12.37 -8.53 1.20
CA GLY A 119 -12.50 -9.03 -0.17
C GLY A 119 -11.80 -10.36 -0.40
N SER A 120 -11.34 -10.57 -1.64
CA SER A 120 -10.61 -11.78 -1.99
C SER A 120 -9.43 -11.47 -2.88
N VAL A 121 -8.38 -12.29 -2.73
CA VAL A 121 -7.18 -12.33 -3.56
C VAL A 121 -7.08 -13.74 -4.13
N THR A 122 -6.55 -13.87 -5.35
CA THR A 122 -6.38 -15.19 -5.98
C THR A 122 -4.98 -15.75 -5.72
N ASP A 123 -4.00 -14.88 -5.54
CA ASP A 123 -2.60 -15.25 -5.40
C ASP A 123 -1.82 -14.35 -4.44
N CYS A 124 -0.67 -14.82 -4.00
CA CYS A 124 0.27 -14.06 -3.18
C CYS A 124 1.72 -14.43 -3.50
N ASP A 125 2.52 -13.43 -3.82
CA ASP A 125 3.97 -13.55 -4.02
C ASP A 125 4.75 -13.06 -2.81
N CYS A 126 6.03 -13.42 -2.75
CA CYS A 126 6.94 -12.92 -1.73
C CYS A 126 7.90 -11.88 -2.28
N TRP A 127 7.76 -10.62 -1.84
CA TRP A 127 8.65 -9.54 -2.28
C TRP A 127 9.38 -8.94 -1.09
N GLY A 128 10.71 -9.09 -1.05
CA GLY A 128 11.53 -8.56 0.04
C GLY A 128 11.06 -9.07 1.42
N GLY A 129 10.67 -10.34 1.49
CA GLY A 129 10.17 -10.98 2.71
C GLY A 129 8.72 -10.63 3.09
N LYS A 130 8.01 -9.81 2.31
CA LYS A 130 6.61 -9.44 2.55
C LYS A 130 5.68 -10.15 1.58
N SER A 131 4.54 -10.63 2.10
CA SER A 131 3.49 -11.20 1.26
C SER A 131 2.78 -10.08 0.48
N VAL A 132 2.83 -10.16 -0.85
CA VAL A 132 2.14 -9.28 -1.79
C VAL A 132 1.01 -10.07 -2.43
N CYS A 133 -0.22 -9.82 -2.01
CA CYS A 133 -1.39 -10.56 -2.45
C CYS A 133 -2.23 -9.77 -3.44
N PHE A 134 -2.68 -10.43 -4.50
CA PHE A 134 -3.40 -9.79 -5.59
C PHE A 134 -4.42 -10.75 -6.20
N LYS A 135 -5.25 -10.20 -7.08
CA LYS A 135 -6.05 -11.00 -7.99
C LYS A 135 -5.41 -10.97 -9.38
N LYS A 136 -5.29 -12.15 -10.00
CA LYS A 136 -4.62 -12.33 -11.30
C LYS A 136 -5.27 -11.41 -12.34
N GLY A 137 -4.44 -10.71 -13.10
CA GLY A 137 -4.88 -9.76 -14.13
C GLY A 137 -5.27 -8.37 -13.59
N GLU A 138 -5.18 -8.14 -12.27
CA GLU A 138 -5.41 -6.82 -11.69
C GLU A 138 -4.12 -6.02 -11.56
N HIS A 139 -4.25 -4.71 -11.34
CA HIS A 139 -3.12 -3.78 -11.25
C HIS A 139 -2.85 -3.28 -9.83
N VAL A 140 -3.61 -3.79 -8.86
CA VAL A 140 -3.48 -3.42 -7.45
C VAL A 140 -3.31 -4.67 -6.60
N ALA A 141 -2.27 -4.67 -5.78
CA ALA A 141 -2.00 -5.68 -4.77
C ALA A 141 -2.04 -5.06 -3.36
N VAL A 142 -2.18 -5.92 -2.36
CA VAL A 142 -2.15 -5.58 -0.93
C VAL A 142 -1.00 -6.29 -0.26
N THR A 143 -0.37 -5.65 0.72
CA THR A 143 0.64 -6.31 1.56
C THR A 143 0.20 -6.30 3.02
N PHE A 144 0.67 -7.30 3.75
CA PHE A 144 0.39 -7.51 5.17
C PHE A 144 1.70 -7.55 5.98
N GLU A 145 1.60 -7.47 7.31
CA GLU A 145 2.78 -7.55 8.20
C GLU A 145 3.46 -8.94 8.16
N ARG A 146 2.71 -9.98 7.79
CA ARG A 146 3.21 -11.36 7.82
C ARG A 146 4.38 -11.53 6.87
N THR A 147 5.50 -11.99 7.43
CA THR A 147 6.64 -12.50 6.68
C THR A 147 6.19 -13.67 5.82
N CYS A 148 6.71 -13.75 4.59
CA CYS A 148 6.47 -14.91 3.72
C CYS A 148 6.88 -16.19 4.42
N ARG A 149 5.91 -16.98 4.88
CA ARG A 149 6.14 -18.37 5.29
C ARG A 149 5.35 -19.22 4.32
N SER A 150 6.04 -19.62 3.24
CA SER A 150 5.52 -20.47 2.17
C SER A 150 4.40 -19.80 1.37
N ALA A 151 4.21 -20.23 0.11
CA ALA A 151 3.11 -19.75 -0.73
C ALA A 151 1.80 -19.75 0.07
N VAL A 152 1.10 -18.61 0.08
CA VAL A 152 -0.18 -18.51 0.79
C VAL A 152 -1.19 -19.39 0.05
N ASP A 153 -1.34 -20.62 0.53
CA ASP A 153 -2.29 -21.58 -0.04
C ASP A 153 -3.73 -21.06 0.04
N ALA A 154 -4.68 -21.76 -0.58
CA ALA A 154 -6.08 -21.34 -0.58
C ALA A 154 -6.69 -21.21 0.84
N ARG A 155 -6.11 -21.87 1.86
CA ARG A 155 -6.53 -21.72 3.26
C ARG A 155 -5.91 -20.46 3.87
N GLY A 156 -4.63 -20.18 3.60
CA GLY A 156 -3.94 -18.97 4.00
C GLY A 156 -4.62 -17.71 3.47
N ARG A 157 -5.10 -17.72 2.22
CA ARG A 157 -5.77 -16.57 1.59
C ARG A 157 -7.07 -16.19 2.31
N ARG A 158 -7.83 -17.18 2.79
CA ARG A 158 -9.05 -16.93 3.59
C ARG A 158 -8.74 -16.29 4.94
N SER A 159 -7.53 -16.47 5.47
CA SER A 159 -7.12 -15.84 6.72
C SER A 159 -6.71 -14.37 6.58
N LEU A 160 -6.71 -13.82 5.36
CA LEU A 160 -6.35 -12.42 5.10
C LEU A 160 -7.51 -11.46 5.40
N GLU A 161 -8.76 -11.95 5.34
CA GLU A 161 -9.93 -11.16 5.71
C GLU A 161 -9.78 -10.62 7.14
N GLY A 162 -9.97 -9.33 7.32
CA GLY A 162 -9.81 -8.64 8.58
C GLY A 162 -8.36 -8.28 8.95
N GLN A 163 -7.33 -8.78 8.24
CA GLN A 163 -5.96 -8.37 8.51
C GLN A 163 -5.71 -6.93 8.09
N THR A 164 -4.91 -6.20 8.86
CA THR A 164 -4.56 -4.81 8.55
C THR A 164 -3.69 -4.73 7.31
N ILE A 165 -4.15 -3.99 6.30
CA ILE A 165 -3.37 -3.65 5.11
C ILE A 165 -2.20 -2.77 5.52
N LYS A 166 -0.98 -3.17 5.15
CA LYS A 166 0.25 -2.39 5.41
C LYS A 166 0.70 -1.55 4.24
N ARG A 167 0.39 -1.99 3.02
CA ARG A 167 0.71 -1.27 1.78
C ARG A 167 -0.32 -1.63 0.72
N LEU A 168 -0.63 -0.68 -0.15
CA LEU A 168 -1.20 -0.97 -1.46
C LEU A 168 -0.09 -0.85 -2.50
N VAL A 169 -0.03 -1.76 -3.46
CA VAL A 169 0.93 -1.72 -4.55
C VAL A 169 0.17 -1.55 -5.84
N TRP A 170 0.47 -0.50 -6.59
CA TRP A 170 -0.03 -0.33 -7.95
C TRP A 170 1.06 -0.67 -8.96
N SER A 171 0.71 -1.32 -10.06
CA SER A 171 1.63 -1.66 -11.13
C SER A 171 0.99 -1.37 -12.50
N PRO A 172 1.70 -0.66 -13.40
CA PRO A 172 1.26 -0.54 -14.80
C PRO A 172 1.05 -1.88 -15.49
N LYS A 173 1.84 -2.90 -15.14
CA LYS A 173 1.64 -4.28 -15.61
C LYS A 173 0.72 -5.04 -14.65
N ALA A 174 -0.20 -5.82 -15.19
CA ALA A 174 -1.11 -6.61 -14.38
C ALA A 174 -0.34 -7.72 -13.63
N PHE A 175 -0.71 -7.94 -12.36
CA PHE A 175 -0.13 -8.98 -11.53
C PHE A 175 -0.53 -10.38 -12.03
N GLY A 176 0.45 -11.29 -12.06
CA GLY A 176 0.26 -12.67 -12.52
C GLY A 176 -0.07 -12.81 -14.01
N GLY A 177 0.22 -11.79 -14.84
CA GLY A 177 0.23 -11.95 -16.29
C GLY A 177 1.42 -12.80 -16.77
N ASP A 178 1.37 -13.31 -17.99
CA ASP A 178 2.44 -14.15 -18.56
C ASP A 178 3.78 -13.38 -18.70
N ASP A 179 3.72 -12.04 -18.81
CA ASP A 179 4.87 -11.13 -18.83
C ASP A 179 5.25 -10.59 -17.44
N TYR A 180 4.59 -11.07 -16.38
CA TYR A 180 4.88 -10.69 -15.02
C TYR A 180 6.04 -11.55 -14.51
N GLY A 181 7.25 -11.18 -14.94
CA GLY A 181 8.50 -11.70 -14.38
C GLY A 181 8.64 -11.25 -12.94
N GLY A 182 7.89 -11.88 -12.03
CA GLY A 182 8.32 -11.97 -10.64
C GLY A 182 9.72 -12.56 -10.67
N ALA A 183 10.67 -11.92 -9.98
CA ALA A 183 12.04 -12.39 -9.90
C ALA A 183 12.01 -13.90 -9.68
N GLU A 184 12.31 -14.65 -10.73
CA GLU A 184 12.55 -16.08 -10.61
C GLU A 184 13.78 -16.12 -9.70
N ASP A 185 13.56 -16.46 -8.44
CA ASP A 185 14.63 -16.97 -7.60
C ASP A 185 15.21 -18.10 -8.42
N GLY A 186 16.37 -17.85 -9.04
CA GLY A 186 17.07 -18.84 -9.81
C GLY A 186 17.40 -19.98 -8.88
N ASP A 187 16.54 -21.00 -8.87
CA ASP A 187 16.91 -22.35 -8.49
C ASP A 187 17.99 -22.75 -9.50
N VAL A 188 19.23 -22.38 -9.17
CA VAL A 188 20.42 -22.98 -9.74
C VAL A 188 20.35 -24.42 -9.30
N ASP A 189 19.78 -25.26 -10.18
CA ASP A 189 19.88 -26.70 -10.10
C ASP A 189 21.35 -27.04 -9.89
N ASP A 190 21.66 -27.46 -8.67
CA ASP A 190 22.95 -27.94 -8.21
C ASP A 190 23.18 -29.31 -8.89
N GLN A 191 23.44 -29.30 -10.20
CA GLN A 191 23.96 -30.45 -10.92
C GLN A 191 25.43 -30.64 -10.56
N LEU A 192 25.66 -31.18 -9.36
CA LEU A 192 26.90 -31.84 -9.00
C LEU A 192 26.73 -33.35 -9.06
N GLY A 193 27.02 -33.88 -10.25
CA GLY A 193 27.75 -35.14 -10.44
C GLY A 193 26.97 -36.45 -10.29
N PRO A 194 27.60 -37.58 -10.66
CA PRO A 194 29.05 -37.79 -10.77
C PRO A 194 29.70 -37.46 -12.12
#